data_AF-A0A7S0LC55-F1
#
_entry.id   AF-A0A7S0LC55-F1
#
_cell.length_a   1.000
_cell.length_b   1.000
_cell.length_c   1.000
_cell.angle_alpha   90.00
_cell.angle_beta   90.00
_cell.angle_gamma   90.00
#
_symmetry.space_group_name_H-M   'P 1'
#
loop_
_entity.id
_entity.type
_entity.pdbx_description
1 polymer ?
#
loop_
_entity_poly.entity_id
_entity_poly.type
_entity_poly.pdbx_seq_one_letter_code
_entity_poly.pdbx_strand_id
1 'polypeptide(L)'
;KGAPPAKGGAKAQAKPQDTSRSRVEVNAKMSVRDFDLLKVVGKGSFGKVMQVRKKDTGAIYAMKVLKKQHLVARKQVGHTQTERKVLENIDHPFIVSLRFAFQTPEKLYMILDY
;
A
#
# COMPACT_ATOMS: atom_id res chain seq x y z
N LYS A 1 37.18 50.24 -34.16
CA LYS A 1 36.37 50.33 -32.92
C LYS A 1 35.31 49.23 -32.96
N GLY A 2 35.36 48.27 -32.05
CA GLY A 2 34.38 47.20 -31.91
C GLY A 2 34.90 46.16 -30.92
N ALA A 3 34.33 46.16 -29.72
CA ALA A 3 34.55 45.20 -28.62
C ALA A 3 33.14 44.82 -28.10
N PRO A 4 32.96 43.78 -27.26
CA PRO A 4 33.53 42.43 -27.21
C PRO A 4 32.35 41.38 -27.10
N PRO A 5 32.56 40.09 -26.73
CA PRO A 5 31.66 38.97 -27.02
C PRO A 5 30.60 38.70 -25.93
N ALA A 6 29.52 38.00 -26.30
CA ALA A 6 28.54 37.47 -25.35
C ALA A 6 28.37 35.95 -25.52
N LYS A 7 28.40 35.29 -24.36
CA LYS A 7 28.41 33.84 -24.11
C LYS A 7 27.00 33.25 -24.13
N GLY A 8 26.92 31.95 -24.42
CA GLY A 8 26.14 30.99 -23.62
C GLY A 8 24.68 30.74 -24.03
N GLY A 9 24.32 29.47 -24.20
CA GLY A 9 22.94 29.02 -24.33
C GLY A 9 22.87 27.49 -24.28
N ALA A 10 22.46 26.95 -23.15
CA ALA A 10 22.57 25.54 -22.74
C ALA A 10 21.80 24.55 -23.64
N LYS A 11 22.37 23.36 -23.83
CA LYS A 11 21.63 22.17 -24.26
C LYS A 11 20.56 21.84 -23.22
N ALA A 12 19.29 21.88 -23.65
CA ALA A 12 18.16 21.39 -22.87
C ALA A 12 18.32 19.87 -22.63
N GLN A 13 18.63 19.49 -21.40
CA GLN A 13 18.44 18.12 -20.93
C GLN A 13 16.96 17.96 -20.57
N ALA A 14 16.26 17.06 -21.27
CA ALA A 14 14.94 16.62 -20.90
C ALA A 14 14.99 16.00 -19.48
N LYS A 15 14.24 16.56 -18.54
CA LYS A 15 14.04 15.98 -17.21
C LYS A 15 13.22 14.70 -17.34
N PRO A 16 13.67 13.56 -16.80
CA PRO A 16 12.84 12.36 -16.74
C PRO A 16 11.61 12.64 -15.87
N GLN A 17 10.43 12.33 -16.41
CA GLN A 17 9.16 12.44 -15.72
C GLN A 17 9.17 11.49 -14.53
N ASP A 18 9.12 12.08 -13.33
CA ASP A 18 8.97 11.39 -12.06
C ASP A 18 7.56 10.77 -12.03
N THR A 19 7.44 9.51 -12.47
CA THR A 19 6.30 8.68 -12.10
C THR A 19 6.38 8.49 -10.59
N SER A 20 5.68 9.36 -9.85
CA SER A 20 5.69 9.41 -8.39
C SER A 20 5.25 8.05 -7.85
N ARG A 21 6.21 7.18 -7.59
CA ARG A 21 5.99 5.96 -6.83
C ARG A 21 5.58 6.41 -5.45
N SER A 22 4.29 6.30 -5.12
CA SER A 22 3.84 6.41 -3.73
C SER A 22 4.42 5.21 -2.99
N ARG A 23 5.65 5.36 -2.51
CA ARG A 23 6.33 4.43 -1.62
C ARG A 23 5.35 4.11 -0.51
N VAL A 24 5.07 2.82 -0.28
CA VAL A 24 4.28 2.38 0.88
C VAL A 24 4.95 2.98 2.12
N GLU A 25 4.34 4.02 2.69
CA GLU A 25 4.80 4.57 3.94
C GLU A 25 4.54 3.50 4.99
N VAL A 26 5.61 2.84 5.44
CA VAL A 26 5.57 1.99 6.63
C VAL A 26 5.47 2.93 7.83
N ASN A 27 4.31 3.56 7.97
CA ASN A 27 4.04 4.48 9.07
C ASN A 27 3.83 3.62 10.32
N ALA A 28 4.79 3.66 11.24
CA ALA A 28 4.73 2.94 12.52
C ALA A 28 3.53 3.36 13.41
N LYS A 29 2.70 4.30 12.94
CA LYS A 29 1.52 4.81 13.66
C LYS A 29 0.16 4.31 13.13
N MET A 30 0.09 3.61 12.00
CA MET A 30 -1.21 3.19 11.46
C MET A 30 -1.81 2.02 12.23
N SER A 31 -3.10 2.13 12.55
CA SER A 31 -3.85 1.15 13.32
C SER A 31 -5.28 1.00 12.80
N VAL A 32 -6.01 0.01 13.31
CA VAL A 32 -7.44 -0.18 13.00
C VAL A 32 -8.27 1.07 13.35
N ARG A 33 -7.81 1.89 14.30
CA ARG A 33 -8.56 3.07 14.79
C ARG A 33 -8.64 4.19 13.75
N ASP A 34 -7.76 4.17 12.75
CA ASP A 34 -7.72 5.14 11.65
C ASP A 34 -8.80 4.86 10.59
N PHE A 35 -9.61 3.81 10.80
CA PHE A 35 -10.63 3.35 9.87
C PHE A 35 -12.00 3.18 10.53
N ASP A 36 -13.06 3.54 9.81
CA ASP A 36 -14.42 3.15 10.13
C ASP A 36 -14.74 1.81 9.47
N LEU A 37 -15.21 0.85 10.26
CA LEU A 37 -15.60 -0.46 9.78
C LEU A 37 -17.03 -0.41 9.23
N LEU A 38 -17.21 -0.66 7.93
CA LEU A 38 -18.51 -0.52 7.27
C LEU A 38 -19.26 -1.85 7.20
N LYS A 39 -18.85 -2.73 6.28
CA LYS A 39 -19.53 -4.00 6.04
C LYS A 39 -18.56 -5.15 5.86
N VAL A 40 -19.04 -6.36 6.07
CA VAL A 40 -18.30 -7.58 5.76
C VAL A 40 -18.40 -7.83 4.26
N VAL A 41 -17.26 -8.02 3.60
CA VAL A 41 -17.18 -8.33 2.17
C VAL A 41 -16.90 -9.81 1.96
N GLY A 42 -16.10 -10.42 2.84
CA GLY A 42 -15.78 -11.84 2.76
C GLY A 42 -15.39 -12.43 4.10
N LYS A 43 -15.64 -13.73 4.26
CA LYS A 43 -15.17 -14.55 5.37
C LYS A 43 -14.38 -15.71 4.78
N GLY A 44 -13.19 -15.94 5.30
CA GLY A 44 -12.30 -16.99 4.83
C GLY A 44 -11.77 -17.83 5.98
N SER A 45 -11.06 -18.89 5.63
CA SER A 45 -10.49 -19.84 6.59
C SER A 45 -9.46 -19.20 7.55
N PHE A 46 -8.78 -18.13 7.12
CA PHE A 46 -7.74 -17.43 7.88
C PHE A 46 -8.20 -16.12 8.50
N GLY A 47 -9.44 -15.69 8.22
CA GLY A 47 -9.96 -14.44 8.77
C GLY A 47 -11.11 -13.84 7.98
N LYS A 48 -11.10 -12.51 7.83
CA LYS A 48 -12.26 -11.74 7.35
C LYS A 48 -11.80 -10.55 6.54
N VAL A 49 -12.54 -10.23 5.49
CA VAL A 49 -12.39 -9.01 4.69
C VAL A 49 -13.55 -8.08 4.99
N MET A 50 -13.25 -6.84 5.32
CA MET A 50 -14.24 -5.79 5.59
C MET A 50 -14.02 -4.60 4.67
N GLN A 51 -15.10 -4.01 4.17
CA GLN A 51 -15.06 -2.68 3.59
C GLN A 51 -14.86 -1.69 4.74
N VAL A 52 -13.91 -0.79 4.58
CA VAL A 52 -13.57 0.22 5.58
C VAL A 52 -13.44 1.59 4.92
N ARG A 53 -13.60 2.64 5.72
CA ARG A 53 -13.34 4.02 5.30
C ARG A 53 -12.18 4.58 6.11
N LYS A 54 -11.16 5.12 5.46
CA LYS A 54 -10.06 5.81 6.16
C LYS A 54 -10.57 7.17 6.64
N LYS A 55 -10.40 7.48 7.93
CA LYS A 55 -11.08 8.61 8.58
C LYS A 55 -10.64 9.99 8.09
N ASP A 56 -9.35 10.13 7.78
CA ASP A 56 -8.76 11.41 7.38
C ASP A 56 -9.03 11.75 5.91
N THR A 57 -9.04 10.75 5.01
CA THR A 57 -9.25 10.97 3.57
C THR A 57 -10.66 10.65 3.09
N GLY A 58 -11.46 9.93 3.87
CA GLY A 58 -12.77 9.42 3.45
C GLY A 58 -12.71 8.30 2.41
N ALA A 59 -11.50 7.86 2.00
CA ALA A 59 -11.33 6.85 0.98
C ALA A 59 -11.79 5.46 1.46
N ILE A 60 -12.38 4.69 0.54
CA ILE A 60 -12.88 3.35 0.80
C ILE A 60 -11.80 2.32 0.44
N TYR A 61 -11.65 1.31 1.30
CA TYR A 61 -10.66 0.24 1.15
C TYR A 61 -11.25 -1.11 1.58
N ALA A 62 -10.55 -2.20 1.22
CA ALA A 62 -10.75 -3.53 1.78
C ALA A 62 -9.70 -3.81 2.85
N MET A 63 -10.14 -4.04 4.09
CA MET A 63 -9.31 -4.49 5.20
C MET A 63 -9.39 -6.02 5.32
N LYS A 64 -8.32 -6.70 4.91
CA LYS A 64 -8.13 -8.14 5.16
C LYS A 64 -7.47 -8.32 6.52
N VAL A 65 -8.17 -9.01 7.43
CA VAL A 65 -7.72 -9.30 8.80
C VAL A 65 -7.39 -10.78 8.91
N LEU A 66 -6.16 -11.11 9.29
CA LEU A 66 -5.68 -12.49 9.45
C LEU A 66 -5.28 -12.75 10.91
N LYS A 67 -5.71 -13.88 11.48
CA LYS A 67 -5.30 -14.29 12.83
C LYS A 67 -3.96 -15.01 12.78
N LYS A 68 -2.93 -14.50 13.47
CA LYS A 68 -1.57 -15.08 13.43
C LYS A 68 -1.53 -16.52 13.93
N GLN A 69 -2.30 -16.84 14.98
CA GLN A 69 -2.42 -18.21 15.48
C GLN A 69 -2.86 -19.20 14.38
N HIS A 70 -3.81 -18.81 13.52
CA HIS A 70 -4.27 -19.67 12.41
C HIS A 70 -3.21 -19.80 11.32
N LEU A 71 -2.45 -18.74 11.05
CA LEU A 71 -1.35 -18.79 10.09
C LEU A 71 -0.25 -19.74 10.55
N VAL A 72 0.10 -19.70 11.84
CA VAL A 72 1.11 -20.59 12.44
C VAL A 72 0.62 -22.03 12.44
N ALA A 73 -0.58 -22.29 12.98
CA ALA A 73 -1.14 -23.63 13.09
C ALA A 73 -1.25 -24.36 11.75
N ARG A 74 -1.43 -23.62 10.65
CA ARG A 74 -1.59 -24.16 9.30
C ARG A 74 -0.34 -24.00 8.41
N LYS A 75 0.79 -23.58 8.99
CA LYS A 75 2.08 -23.35 8.30
C LYS A 75 1.97 -22.38 7.10
N GLN A 76 1.10 -21.36 7.21
CA GLN A 76 0.82 -20.37 6.14
C GLN A 76 1.60 -19.06 6.29
N VAL A 77 2.50 -18.96 7.26
CA VAL A 77 3.29 -17.75 7.52
C VAL A 77 4.13 -17.37 6.29
N GLY A 78 4.77 -18.34 5.64
CA GLY A 78 5.55 -18.12 4.42
C GLY A 78 4.69 -17.61 3.27
N HIS A 79 3.58 -18.29 2.96
CA HIS A 79 2.65 -17.88 1.90
C HIS A 79 2.10 -16.47 2.13
N THR A 80 1.76 -16.11 3.37
CA THR A 80 1.27 -14.77 3.72
C THR A 80 2.33 -13.68 3.48
N GLN A 81 3.60 -13.97 3.76
CA GLN A 81 4.70 -13.04 3.47
C GLN A 81 4.93 -12.87 1.97
N THR A 82 4.87 -13.97 1.21
CA THR A 82 4.95 -13.91 -0.25
C THR A 82 3.79 -13.11 -0.83
N GLU A 83 2.56 -13.37 -0.39
CA GLU A 83 1.37 -12.64 -0.83
C GLU A 83 1.53 -11.13 -0.57
N ARG A 84 1.97 -10.75 0.63
CA ARG A 84 2.26 -9.35 0.95
C ARG A 84 3.27 -8.76 -0.03
N LYS A 85 4.44 -9.40 -0.24
CA LYS A 85 5.48 -8.89 -1.14
C LYS A 85 4.97 -8.73 -2.57
N VAL A 86 4.16 -9.68 -3.05
CA VAL A 86 3.56 -9.62 -4.38
C VAL A 86 2.63 -8.41 -4.49
N LEU A 87 1.73 -8.23 -3.53
CA LEU A 87 0.76 -7.13 -3.53
C LEU A 87 1.39 -5.75 -3.29
N GLU A 88 2.58 -5.67 -2.66
CA GLU A 88 3.35 -4.42 -2.51
C GLU A 88 4.02 -3.97 -3.81
N ASN A 89 4.34 -4.90 -4.71
CA ASN A 89 5.16 -4.63 -5.90
C ASN A 89 4.37 -4.65 -7.22
N ILE A 90 3.06 -4.94 -7.17
CA ILE A 90 2.20 -4.94 -8.35
C ILE A 90 1.42 -3.64 -8.41
N ASP A 91 1.46 -3.00 -9.57
CA ASP A 91 0.58 -1.91 -9.95
C ASP A 91 -0.01 -2.24 -11.33
N HIS A 92 -1.25 -2.74 -11.33
CA HIS A 92 -1.90 -3.21 -12.55
C HIS A 92 -3.41 -2.99 -12.46
N PRO A 93 -4.10 -2.49 -13.51
CA PRO A 93 -5.51 -2.08 -13.46
C PRO A 93 -6.48 -3.22 -13.11
N PHE A 94 -6.06 -4.48 -13.22
CA PHE A 94 -6.88 -5.65 -12.91
C PHE A 94 -6.44 -6.43 -11.67
N ILE A 95 -5.45 -5.91 -10.92
CA ILE A 95 -4.94 -6.56 -9.70
C ILE A 95 -5.08 -5.58 -8.55
N VAL A 96 -5.64 -6.04 -7.44
CA VAL A 96 -5.83 -5.22 -6.25
C VAL A 96 -4.49 -4.97 -5.58
N SER A 97 -4.14 -3.71 -5.34
CA SER A 97 -2.85 -3.32 -4.77
C SER A 97 -2.91 -3.17 -3.25
N LEU A 98 -1.79 -3.45 -2.57
CA LEU A 98 -1.66 -3.22 -1.12
C LEU A 98 -1.23 -1.77 -0.85
N ARG A 99 -2.10 -1.02 -0.16
CA ARG A 99 -1.85 0.39 0.17
C ARG A 99 -1.15 0.54 1.52
N PHE A 100 -1.61 -0.23 2.51
CA PHE A 100 -1.07 -0.19 3.87
C PHE A 100 -1.04 -1.58 4.49
N ALA A 101 -0.07 -1.84 5.37
CA ALA A 101 -0.05 -3.07 6.15
C ALA A 101 0.51 -2.83 7.54
N PHE A 102 -0.23 -3.26 8.55
CA PHE A 102 0.14 -3.14 9.96
C PHE A 102 -0.27 -4.41 10.73
N GLN A 103 0.19 -4.53 11.96
CA GLN A 103 -0.03 -5.73 12.76
C GLN A 103 -0.18 -5.43 14.24
N THR A 104 -0.88 -6.31 14.93
CA THR A 104 -0.90 -6.41 16.39
C THR A 104 -0.22 -7.74 16.80
N PRO A 105 -0.01 -8.00 18.10
CA PRO A 105 0.50 -9.31 18.54
C PRO A 105 -0.33 -10.49 18.03
N GLU A 106 -1.64 -10.31 17.85
CA GLU A 106 -2.58 -11.38 17.47
C GLU A 106 -2.95 -11.41 15.97
N LYS A 107 -2.92 -10.26 15.29
CA LYS A 107 -3.53 -10.11 13.96
C LYS A 107 -2.63 -9.37 12.98
N LEU A 108 -2.72 -9.74 11.71
CA LEU A 108 -2.18 -8.98 10.58
C LEU A 108 -3.32 -8.27 9.86
N TYR A 109 -3.07 -7.05 9.42
CA TYR A 109 -4.03 -6.20 8.70
C TYR A 109 -3.40 -5.77 7.38
N MET A 110 -4.11 -5.99 6.28
CA MET A 110 -3.73 -5.58 4.94
C MET A 110 -4.85 -4.70 4.38
N ILE A 111 -4.51 -3.47 3.99
CA ILE A 111 -5.44 -2.50 3.44
C ILE A 111 -5.23 -2.45 1.93
N LEU A 112 -6.22 -2.95 1.20
CA LEU A 112 -6.22 -3.11 -0.24
C LEU A 112 -7.17 -2.11 -0.88
N ASP A 113 -6.96 -1.78 -2.15
CA ASP A 113 -7.93 -1.00 -2.94
C ASP A 113 -9.30 -1.71 -2.98
N TYR A 114 -10.40 -0.93 -3.07
CA TYR A 114 -11.78 -1.42 -3.08
C TYR A 114 -12.58 -0.85 -4.24
#